data_AF-A0A9D1LI99-F1
#
_entry.id   AF-A0A9D1LI99-F1
#
_cell.length_a   1.000
_cell.length_b   1.000
_cell.length_c   1.000
_cell.angle_alpha   90.00
_cell.angle_beta   90.00
_cell.angle_gamma   90.00
#
_symmetry.space_group_name_H-M   'P 1'
#
loop_
_entity.id
_entity.type
_entity.pdbx_description
1 polymer ?
#
loop_
_entity_poly.entity_id
_entity_poly.type
_entity_poly.pdbx_seq_one_letter_code
_entity_poly.pdbx_strand_id
1 'polypeptide(L)'
;MVEVAKILLEFIGVFLIVYVGYYFLSYRKIKKFDRKKMPVNVKYLVLKYNIDVVRLGYKRVCKTLMLCDSFIIATVFTVTRFIDNIYVRLFVAFILIFPLFAGIYHFVATYYKKESE
;
A
#
# COMPACT_ATOMS: atom_id res chain seq x y z
N MET A 1 -7.01 -11.27 25.76
CA MET A 1 -7.10 -9.78 25.70
C MET A 1 -5.72 -9.15 25.54
N VAL A 2 -4.76 -9.40 26.44
CA VAL A 2 -3.40 -8.81 26.39
C VAL A 2 -2.62 -9.18 25.12
N GLU A 3 -2.72 -10.43 24.67
CA GLU A 3 -1.97 -10.92 23.51
C GLU A 3 -2.45 -10.31 22.19
N VAL A 4 -3.77 -10.20 22.01
CA VAL A 4 -4.39 -9.50 20.87
C VAL A 4 -3.97 -8.03 20.86
N ALA A 5 -3.93 -7.38 22.01
CA ALA A 5 -3.48 -5.99 22.12
C ALA A 5 -2.00 -5.82 21.71
N LYS A 6 -1.13 -6.78 22.06
CA LYS A 6 0.27 -6.78 21.60
C LYS A 6 0.38 -6.90 20.08
N ILE A 7 -0.37 -7.82 19.47
CA ILE A 7 -0.39 -8.00 18.01
C ILE A 7 -0.85 -6.72 17.30
N LEU A 8 -1.92 -6.08 17.82
CA LEU A 8 -2.41 -4.81 17.28
C LEU A 8 -1.37 -3.69 17.42
N LEU A 9 -0.69 -3.60 18.56
CA LEU A 9 0.33 -2.58 18.79
C LEU A 9 1.52 -2.78 17.84
N GLU A 10 1.97 -4.01 17.65
CA GLU A 10 3.03 -4.35 16.69
C GLU A 10 2.60 -4.03 15.25
N PHE A 11 1.36 -4.36 14.88
CA PHE A 11 0.81 -4.02 13.57
C PHE A 11 0.84 -2.51 13.34
N ILE A 12 0.35 -1.73 14.31
CA ILE A 12 0.37 -0.25 14.24
C ILE A 12 1.80 0.26 14.17
N GLY A 13 2.72 -0.31 14.96
CA GLY A 13 4.13 0.03 14.95
C GLY A 13 4.77 -0.18 13.58
N VAL A 14 4.59 -1.37 12.99
CA VAL A 14 5.11 -1.70 11.65
C VAL A 14 4.48 -0.81 10.59
N PHE A 15 3.16 -0.62 10.63
CA PHE A 15 2.43 0.26 9.74
C PHE A 15 3.01 1.69 9.76
N LEU A 16 3.21 2.26 10.95
CA LEU A 16 3.75 3.60 11.11
C LEU A 16 5.19 3.70 10.63
N ILE A 17 6.05 2.74 10.97
CA ILE A 17 7.45 2.72 10.53
C ILE A 17 7.52 2.68 9.00
N VAL A 18 6.77 1.79 8.36
CA VAL A 18 6.74 1.65 6.91
C VAL A 18 6.16 2.89 6.24
N TYR A 19 5.06 3.42 6.77
CA TYR A 19 4.42 4.63 6.26
C TYR A 19 5.34 5.86 6.32
N VAL A 20 6.00 6.05 7.46
CA VAL A 20 6.97 7.13 7.65
C VAL A 20 8.18 6.94 6.72
N GLY A 21 8.67 5.70 6.59
CA GLY A 21 9.73 5.34 5.65
C GLY A 21 9.38 5.73 4.21
N TYR A 22 8.21 5.34 3.72
CA TYR A 22 7.74 5.74 2.40
C TYR A 22 7.54 7.26 2.27
N TYR A 23 7.05 7.92 3.32
CA TYR A 23 6.86 9.36 3.31
C TYR A 23 8.18 10.11 3.07
N PHE A 24 9.23 9.74 3.82
CA PHE A 24 10.55 10.37 3.68
C PHE A 24 11.26 9.98 2.38
N LEU A 25 11.21 8.71 1.99
CA LEU A 25 11.98 8.20 0.84
C LEU A 25 11.34 8.53 -0.50
N SER A 26 10.00 8.42 -0.58
CA SER A 26 9.24 8.53 -1.83
C SER A 26 8.40 9.80 -1.86
N TYR A 27 7.48 9.99 -0.91
CA TYR A 27 6.48 11.07 -0.99
C TYR A 27 7.08 12.48 -1.02
N ARG A 28 8.11 12.74 -0.21
CA ARG A 28 8.82 14.03 -0.21
C ARG A 28 9.42 14.39 -1.57
N LYS A 29 9.78 13.40 -2.39
CA LYS A 29 10.37 13.60 -3.71
C LYS A 29 9.32 13.76 -4.81
N ILE A 30 8.03 13.56 -4.51
CA ILE A 30 6.95 13.66 -5.49
C ILE A 30 6.73 15.12 -5.87
N LYS A 31 7.06 15.44 -7.13
CA LYS A 31 6.82 16.74 -7.76
C LYS A 31 5.44 16.76 -8.44
N LYS A 32 5.21 17.75 -9.33
CA LYS A 32 4.01 17.78 -10.19
C LYS A 32 3.93 16.49 -11.02
N PHE A 33 2.71 16.16 -11.45
CA PHE A 33 2.44 14.98 -12.26
C PHE A 33 3.33 14.95 -13.51
N ASP A 34 4.01 13.83 -13.72
CA ASP A 34 4.82 13.54 -14.90
C ASP A 34 4.55 12.09 -15.31
N ARG A 35 4.02 11.91 -16.54
CA ARG A 35 3.66 10.59 -17.05
C ARG A 35 4.85 9.62 -17.13
N LYS A 36 6.07 10.12 -17.32
CA LYS A 36 7.28 9.29 -17.44
C LYS A 36 7.88 8.93 -16.09
N LYS A 37 7.66 9.75 -15.06
CA LYS A 37 8.23 9.58 -13.71
C LYS A 37 7.23 9.08 -12.68
N MET A 38 6.05 8.65 -13.10
CA MET A 38 5.03 8.16 -12.17
C MET A 38 5.47 6.83 -11.52
N PRO A 39 5.21 6.63 -10.22
CA PRO A 39 5.42 5.34 -9.56
C PRO A 39 4.63 4.23 -10.24
N VAL A 40 5.17 3.01 -10.23
CA VAL A 40 4.55 1.81 -10.84
C VAL A 40 3.13 1.60 -10.32
N ASN A 41 2.93 1.86 -9.03
CA ASN A 41 1.67 1.74 -8.30
C ASN A 41 0.58 2.64 -8.90
N VAL A 42 0.93 3.91 -9.17
CA VAL A 42 0.04 4.88 -9.81
C VAL A 42 -0.21 4.48 -11.27
N LYS A 43 0.85 4.05 -11.97
CA LYS A 43 0.76 3.58 -13.36
C LYS A 43 -0.22 2.43 -13.50
N TYR A 44 -0.23 1.51 -12.54
CA TYR A 44 -1.17 0.41 -12.51
C TYR A 44 -2.62 0.88 -12.37
N LEU A 45 -2.92 1.86 -11.51
CA LEU A 45 -4.27 2.44 -11.41
C LEU A 45 -4.71 3.09 -12.72
N VAL A 46 -3.83 3.88 -13.32
CA VAL A 46 -4.12 4.59 -14.58
C VAL A 46 -4.35 3.60 -15.71
N LEU A 47 -3.49 2.59 -15.88
CA LEU A 47 -3.58 1.66 -17.00
C LEU A 47 -4.68 0.63 -16.85
N LYS A 48 -4.85 0.06 -15.64
CA LYS A 48 -5.83 -1.03 -15.42
C LYS A 48 -7.25 -0.52 -15.21
N TYR A 49 -7.39 0.61 -14.52
CA TYR A 49 -8.70 1.15 -14.12
C TYR A 49 -9.08 2.45 -14.81
N ASN A 50 -8.24 2.98 -15.72
CA ASN A 50 -8.47 4.23 -16.46
C ASN A 50 -8.79 5.43 -15.55
N ILE A 51 -8.12 5.51 -14.39
CA ILE A 51 -8.35 6.58 -13.42
C ILE A 51 -7.60 7.84 -13.84
N ASP A 52 -8.31 8.98 -13.87
CA ASP A 52 -7.71 10.28 -14.10
C ASP A 52 -7.08 10.84 -12.80
N VAL A 53 -5.83 10.47 -12.57
CA VAL A 53 -5.03 10.92 -11.43
C VAL A 53 -4.68 12.40 -11.46
N VAL A 54 -4.85 13.09 -12.60
CA VAL A 54 -4.62 14.53 -12.71
C VAL A 54 -5.82 15.27 -12.13
N ARG A 55 -7.04 14.90 -12.54
CA ARG A 55 -8.30 15.47 -12.04
C ARG A 55 -8.48 15.24 -10.54
N LEU A 56 -8.15 14.04 -10.04
CA LEU A 56 -8.27 13.68 -8.62
C LEU A 56 -7.17 14.27 -7.72
N GLY A 57 -6.14 14.85 -8.32
CA GLY A 57 -4.97 15.37 -7.61
C GLY A 57 -3.91 14.30 -7.36
N TYR A 58 -2.88 14.30 -8.19
CA TYR A 58 -1.79 13.32 -8.18
C TYR A 58 -1.16 13.08 -6.79
N LYS A 59 -0.92 14.16 -6.03
CA LYS A 59 -0.36 14.05 -4.66
C LYS A 59 -1.31 13.35 -3.69
N ARG A 60 -2.62 13.52 -3.86
CA ARG A 60 -3.65 12.87 -3.03
C ARG A 60 -3.64 11.36 -3.32
N VAL A 61 -3.71 10.99 -4.59
CA VAL A 61 -3.66 9.58 -5.02
C VAL A 61 -2.38 8.90 -4.52
N CYS A 62 -1.22 9.54 -4.69
CA CYS A 62 0.05 8.98 -4.19
C CYS A 62 0.05 8.78 -2.67
N LYS A 63 -0.56 9.70 -1.91
CA LYS A 63 -0.66 9.58 -0.45
C LYS A 63 -1.54 8.40 -0.05
N THR A 64 -2.67 8.21 -0.74
CA THR A 64 -3.59 7.08 -0.51
C THR A 64 -2.92 5.76 -0.82
N LEU A 65 -2.23 5.65 -1.96
CA LEU A 65 -1.50 4.42 -2.30
C LEU A 65 -0.40 4.11 -1.30
N MET A 66 0.31 5.14 -0.81
CA MET A 66 1.33 4.94 0.22
C MET A 66 0.75 4.42 1.55
N LEU A 67 -0.44 4.89 1.94
CA LEU A 67 -1.17 4.33 3.08
C LEU A 67 -1.54 2.86 2.83
N CYS A 68 -2.08 2.56 1.65
CA CYS A 68 -2.45 1.20 1.26
C CYS A 68 -1.25 0.25 1.23
N ASP A 69 -0.12 0.67 0.66
CA ASP A 69 1.10 -0.14 0.59
C ASP A 69 1.66 -0.43 1.98
N SER A 70 1.64 0.56 2.87
CA SER A 70 2.06 0.40 4.26
C SER A 70 1.15 -0.57 5.02
N PHE A 71 -0.16 -0.51 4.75
CA PHE A 71 -1.15 -1.42 5.30
C PHE A 71 -0.96 -2.86 4.78
N ILE A 72 -0.69 -3.05 3.49
CA ILE A 72 -0.36 -4.36 2.91
C ILE A 72 0.85 -4.97 3.63
N ILE A 73 1.94 -4.22 3.76
CA ILE A 73 3.17 -4.72 4.38
C ILE A 73 2.94 -5.08 5.85
N ALA A 74 2.26 -4.21 6.61
CA ALA A 74 1.92 -4.49 8.00
C ALA A 74 1.06 -5.76 8.14
N THR A 75 0.08 -5.95 7.24
CA THR A 75 -0.78 -7.13 7.22
C THR A 75 0.02 -8.40 6.92
N VAL A 76 0.87 -8.36 5.89
CA VAL A 76 1.74 -9.48 5.52
C VAL A 76 2.67 -9.83 6.68
N PHE A 77 3.28 -8.84 7.33
CA PHE A 77 4.16 -9.05 8.47
C PHE A 77 3.43 -9.73 9.64
N THR A 78 2.25 -9.22 10.00
CA THR A 78 1.47 -9.76 11.12
C THR A 78 0.98 -11.18 10.83
N VAL A 79 0.50 -11.47 9.62
CA VAL A 79 0.02 -12.81 9.23
C VAL A 79 1.17 -13.82 9.18
N THR A 80 2.33 -13.42 8.68
CA THR A 80 3.47 -14.33 8.53
C THR A 80 4.28 -14.52 9.82
N ARG A 81 4.02 -13.74 10.87
CA ARG A 81 4.68 -13.85 12.18
C ARG A 81 4.57 -15.24 12.79
N PHE A 82 3.46 -15.94 12.56
CA PHE A 82 3.21 -17.28 13.11
C PHE A 82 4.08 -18.39 12.49
N ILE A 83 4.89 -18.06 11.48
CA ILE A 83 5.76 -19.02 10.78
C ILE A 83 7.19 -18.85 11.29
N ASP A 84 7.71 -19.78 12.09
CA ASP A 84 9.05 -19.64 12.68
C ASP A 84 10.19 -19.72 11.64
N ASN A 85 10.04 -20.56 10.62
CA ASN A 85 11.06 -20.73 9.60
C ASN A 85 11.12 -19.51 8.66
N ILE A 86 12.24 -18.80 8.66
CA ILE A 86 12.45 -17.58 7.87
C ILE A 86 12.24 -17.79 6.37
N TYR A 87 12.66 -18.93 5.81
CA TYR A 87 12.52 -19.20 4.37
C TYR A 87 11.05 -19.41 4.00
N VAL A 88 10.32 -20.18 4.82
CA VAL A 88 8.88 -20.41 4.63
C VAL A 88 8.11 -19.10 4.84
N ARG A 89 8.49 -18.31 5.85
CA ARG A 89 7.89 -17.00 6.13
C ARG A 89 7.97 -16.07 4.93
N LEU A 90 9.16 -15.95 4.34
CA LEU A 90 9.38 -15.12 3.15
C LEU A 90 8.60 -15.63 1.93
N PHE A 91 8.55 -16.94 1.73
CA PHE A 91 7.79 -17.53 0.63
C PHE A 91 6.28 -17.27 0.76
N VAL A 92 5.72 -17.46 1.94
CA VAL A 92 4.31 -17.16 2.21
C VAL A 92 4.04 -15.66 2.08
N ALA A 93 4.94 -14.80 2.60
CA ALA A 93 4.83 -13.35 2.46
C ALA A 93 4.74 -12.93 0.99
N PHE A 94 5.61 -13.49 0.14
CA PHE A 94 5.63 -13.21 -1.29
C PHE A 94 4.31 -13.58 -1.96
N ILE A 95 3.77 -14.78 -1.68
CA ILE A 95 2.48 -15.23 -2.22
C ILE A 95 1.34 -14.32 -1.73
N LEU A 96 1.34 -13.94 -0.46
CA LEU A 96 0.26 -13.17 0.18
C LEU A 96 0.16 -11.72 -0.34
N ILE A 97 1.27 -11.14 -0.80
CA ILE A 97 1.30 -9.77 -1.33
C ILE A 97 0.40 -9.64 -2.56
N PHE A 98 0.39 -10.61 -3.47
CA PHE A 98 -0.39 -10.52 -4.72
C PHE A 98 -1.90 -10.36 -4.51
N PRO A 99 -2.60 -11.22 -3.75
CA PRO A 99 -4.04 -11.06 -3.52
C PRO A 99 -4.36 -9.79 -2.73
N LEU A 100 -3.53 -9.42 -1.74
CA LEU A 100 -3.73 -8.18 -0.98
C LEU A 100 -3.60 -6.95 -1.86
N PHE A 101 -2.56 -6.91 -2.70
CA PHE A 101 -2.34 -5.83 -3.66
C PHE A 101 -3.51 -5.75 -4.64
N ALA A 102 -3.93 -6.87 -5.23
CA ALA A 102 -5.05 -6.89 -6.16
C ALA A 102 -6.36 -6.40 -5.52
N GLY A 103 -6.70 -6.89 -4.34
CA GLY A 103 -7.93 -6.53 -3.63
C GLY A 103 -7.95 -5.06 -3.21
N ILE A 104 -6.89 -4.59 -2.55
CA ILE A 104 -6.84 -3.20 -2.05
C ILE A 104 -6.80 -2.21 -3.21
N TYR A 105 -6.02 -2.49 -4.27
CA TYR A 105 -5.95 -1.58 -5.41
C TYR A 105 -7.25 -1.54 -6.19
N HIS A 106 -8.00 -2.66 -6.25
CA HIS A 106 -9.33 -2.65 -6.80
C HIS A 106 -10.28 -1.76 -5.98
N PHE A 107 -10.22 -1.84 -4.65
CA PHE A 107 -11.03 -1.00 -3.77
C PHE A 107 -10.70 0.49 -3.92
N VAL A 108 -9.41 0.84 -3.91
CA VAL A 108 -8.93 2.22 -4.14
C VAL A 108 -9.38 2.73 -5.51
N ALA A 109 -9.30 1.88 -6.53
CA ALA A 109 -9.71 2.24 -7.87
C ALA A 109 -11.22 2.54 -7.95
N THR A 110 -12.04 1.69 -7.36
CA THR A 110 -13.49 1.86 -7.31
C THR A 110 -13.90 3.11 -6.52
N TYR A 111 -13.24 3.37 -5.39
CA TYR A 111 -13.44 4.59 -4.60
C TYR A 111 -13.21 5.85 -5.44
N TYR A 112 -12.08 5.92 -6.15
CA TYR A 112 -11.74 7.08 -6.97
C TYR A 112 -12.57 7.19 -8.24
N LYS A 113 -13.00 6.07 -8.82
CA LYS A 113 -13.86 6.09 -9.99
C LYS A 113 -15.22 6.71 -9.66
N LYS A 114 -15.80 6.34 -8.52
CA LYS A 114 -17.06 6.92 -8.02
C LYS A 114 -16.96 8.41 -7.68
N GLU A 115 -15.78 8.88 -7.27
CA GLU A 115 -15.52 10.31 -7.01
C GLU A 115 -15.34 11.12 -8.31
N SER A 116 -15.03 10.46 -9.43
CA SER A 116 -14.80 11.10 -10.74
C SER A 116 -16.03 11.20 -11.64
N GLU A 117 -17.07 10.40 -11.35
CA GLU A 117 -18.42 10.48 -11.93
C GLU A 117 -19.20 11.63 -11.29
#